data_AF-A0A7C5ATG2-F1
#
_entry.id   AF-A0A7C5ATG2-F1
#
_cell.length_a   1.000
_cell.length_b   1.000
_cell.length_c   1.000
_cell.angle_alpha   90.00
_cell.angle_beta   90.00
_cell.angle_gamma   90.00
#
_symmetry.space_group_name_H-M   'P 1'
#
loop_
_entity.id
_entity.type
_entity.pdbx_description
1 polymer ?
#
loop_
_entity_poly.entity_id
_entity_poly.type
_entity_poly.pdbx_seq_one_letter_code
_entity_poly.pdbx_strand_id
1 'polypeptide(L)'
;PEDAPFPVQTSLYGASKLAAEGMISAYCEGFGMSACIFRFVSILGERYSHGHVFDFYRQLLADPARLYVLGNGHQRKSYLYVQDCIDAILLAMNNAGGKVQIFNLGTDEFCEVNDSIHWICQELGVSPRLEYSGGDRGWIGDNPFIFLDCSRIRSLGWKPRASIREGIVRTLRYLRENRWLLEKR
;
A
#
# COMPACT_ATOMS: atom_id res chain seq x y z
N PRO A 1 2.69 -14.84 -7.82
CA PRO A 1 3.92 -14.62 -8.61
C PRO A 1 3.64 -13.68 -9.78
N GLU A 2 4.66 -13.04 -10.36
CA GLU A 2 4.51 -12.03 -11.43
C GLU A 2 4.01 -12.60 -12.76
N ASP A 3 4.24 -13.88 -12.99
CA ASP A 3 3.83 -14.66 -14.18
C ASP A 3 2.45 -15.33 -14.03
N ALA A 4 1.76 -15.09 -12.92
CA ALA A 4 0.40 -15.58 -12.72
C ALA A 4 -0.53 -15.05 -13.84
N PRO A 5 -1.49 -15.86 -14.34
CA PRO A 5 -2.48 -15.39 -15.28
C PRO A 5 -3.22 -14.17 -14.73
N PHE A 6 -3.48 -13.20 -15.60
CA PHE A 6 -4.19 -12.00 -15.18
C PHE A 6 -5.61 -12.36 -14.73
N PRO A 7 -5.99 -12.05 -13.47
CA PRO A 7 -7.33 -12.34 -12.99
C PRO A 7 -8.34 -11.44 -13.70
N VAL A 8 -9.62 -11.82 -13.62
CA VAL A 8 -10.71 -10.92 -14.02
C VAL A 8 -10.60 -9.65 -13.19
N GLN A 9 -10.43 -8.52 -13.87
CA GLN A 9 -10.22 -7.23 -13.22
C GLN A 9 -11.54 -6.76 -12.61
N THR A 10 -11.55 -6.59 -11.30
CA THR A 10 -12.75 -6.21 -10.52
C THR A 10 -12.93 -4.69 -10.40
N SER A 11 -12.00 -3.90 -10.95
CA SER A 11 -12.06 -2.45 -10.97
C SER A 11 -11.51 -1.88 -12.28
N LEU A 12 -12.06 -0.74 -12.71
CA LEU A 12 -11.54 0.01 -13.86
C LEU A 12 -10.10 0.48 -13.64
N TYR A 13 -9.73 0.78 -12.40
CA TYR A 13 -8.36 1.11 -12.02
C TYR A 13 -7.41 -0.05 -12.32
N GLY A 14 -7.73 -1.25 -11.83
CA GLY A 14 -6.94 -2.46 -12.09
C GLY A 14 -6.83 -2.77 -13.58
N ALA A 15 -7.94 -2.69 -14.31
CA ALA A 15 -7.96 -2.86 -15.76
C ALA A 15 -7.05 -1.86 -16.50
N SER A 16 -7.07 -0.57 -16.10
CA SER A 16 -6.21 0.45 -16.71
C SER A 16 -4.71 0.20 -16.46
N LYS A 17 -4.35 -0.27 -15.25
CA LYS A 17 -2.97 -0.61 -14.90
C LYS A 17 -2.48 -1.82 -15.68
N LEU A 18 -3.33 -2.83 -15.83
CA LEU A 18 -3.04 -4.00 -16.65
C LEU A 18 -2.83 -3.62 -18.12
N ALA A 19 -3.70 -2.79 -18.69
CA ALA A 19 -3.56 -2.31 -20.06
C ALA A 19 -2.22 -1.56 -20.26
N ALA A 20 -1.78 -0.79 -19.28
CA ALA A 20 -0.49 -0.10 -19.32
C ALA A 20 0.70 -1.06 -19.40
N GLU A 21 0.67 -2.20 -18.71
CA GLU A 21 1.75 -3.20 -18.81
C GLU A 21 1.88 -3.77 -20.23
N GLY A 22 0.74 -4.03 -20.89
CA GLY A 22 0.71 -4.46 -22.28
C GLY A 22 1.30 -3.40 -23.23
N MET A 23 0.92 -2.14 -23.03
CA MET A 23 1.48 -1.02 -23.81
C MET A 23 2.99 -0.89 -23.62
N ILE A 24 3.47 -0.89 -22.37
CA ILE A 24 4.92 -0.84 -22.06
C ILE A 24 5.66 -1.98 -22.76
N SER A 25 5.09 -3.18 -22.72
CA SER A 25 5.71 -4.36 -23.35
C SER A 25 5.80 -4.23 -24.88
N ALA A 26 4.72 -3.76 -25.53
CA ALA A 26 4.72 -3.50 -26.96
C ALA A 26 5.73 -2.41 -27.36
N TYR A 27 5.88 -1.36 -26.54
CA TYR A 27 6.87 -0.31 -26.77
C TYR A 27 8.31 -0.83 -26.65
N CYS A 28 8.59 -1.66 -25.63
CA CYS A 28 9.91 -2.27 -25.47
C CYS A 28 10.25 -3.21 -26.63
N GLU A 29 9.26 -3.96 -27.13
CA GLU A 29 9.46 -4.86 -28.26
C GLU A 29 9.68 -4.11 -29.57
N GLY A 30 8.83 -3.11 -29.88
CA GLY A 30 8.85 -2.40 -31.14
C GLY A 30 9.94 -1.33 -31.29
N PHE A 31 10.43 -0.76 -30.19
CA PHE A 31 11.33 0.40 -30.23
C PHE A 31 12.68 0.17 -29.53
N GLY A 32 13.00 -1.07 -29.15
CA GLY A 32 14.28 -1.41 -28.51
C GLY A 32 14.47 -0.80 -27.12
N MET A 33 13.38 -0.41 -26.45
CA MET A 33 13.41 0.12 -25.09
C MET A 33 13.49 -1.00 -24.06
N SER A 34 13.90 -0.64 -22.85
CA SER A 34 13.84 -1.52 -21.67
C SER A 34 12.97 -0.88 -20.59
N ALA A 35 12.22 -1.69 -19.85
CA ALA A 35 11.35 -1.22 -18.77
C ALA A 35 11.35 -2.15 -17.56
N CYS A 36 11.24 -1.55 -16.38
CA CYS A 36 10.88 -2.22 -15.14
C CYS A 36 9.45 -1.82 -14.75
N ILE A 37 8.60 -2.81 -14.53
CA ILE A 37 7.21 -2.63 -14.09
C ILE A 37 7.13 -3.11 -12.63
N PHE A 38 6.65 -2.24 -11.76
CA PHE A 38 6.51 -2.52 -10.34
C PHE A 38 5.04 -2.63 -9.95
N ARG A 39 4.66 -3.79 -9.41
CA ARG A 39 3.34 -4.05 -8.85
C ARG A 39 3.47 -4.03 -7.34
N PHE A 40 3.02 -2.96 -6.69
CA PHE A 40 3.14 -2.84 -5.23
C PHE A 40 1.81 -2.96 -4.51
N VAL A 41 1.87 -3.45 -3.28
CA VAL A 41 0.80 -3.28 -2.29
C VAL A 41 0.63 -1.80 -1.92
N SER A 42 -0.30 -1.49 -1.01
CA SER A 42 -0.48 -0.12 -0.54
C SER A 42 0.77 0.43 0.11
N ILE A 43 1.15 1.67 -0.22
CA ILE A 43 2.36 2.30 0.31
C ILE A 43 2.01 3.19 1.51
N LEU A 44 2.83 3.15 2.55
CA LEU A 44 2.79 4.01 3.73
C LEU A 44 4.05 4.87 3.81
N GLY A 45 3.96 6.04 4.43
CA GLY A 45 5.14 6.81 4.81
C GLY A 45 4.98 8.31 4.63
N GLU A 46 6.10 8.97 4.36
CA GLU A 46 6.18 10.42 4.19
C GLU A 46 5.31 10.87 3.01
N ARG A 47 4.68 12.04 3.16
CA ARG A 47 3.76 12.65 2.16
C ARG A 47 2.50 11.83 1.86
N TYR A 48 2.14 10.88 2.72
CA TYR A 48 0.88 10.15 2.62
C TYR A 48 -0.31 11.12 2.65
N SER A 49 -1.08 11.16 1.56
CA SER A 49 -2.14 12.16 1.35
C SER A 49 -3.56 11.59 1.38
N HIS A 50 -3.70 10.26 1.37
CA HIS A 50 -4.97 9.56 1.30
C HIS A 50 -4.82 8.15 1.86
N GLY A 51 -5.92 7.60 2.38
CA GLY A 51 -6.00 6.23 2.90
C GLY A 51 -6.11 6.18 4.41
N HIS A 52 -6.22 4.95 4.95
CA HIS A 52 -6.77 4.73 6.29
C HIS A 52 -6.03 5.45 7.42
N VAL A 53 -4.69 5.50 7.43
CA VAL A 53 -3.92 6.22 8.46
C VAL A 53 -4.24 7.72 8.44
N PHE A 54 -4.34 8.31 7.25
CA PHE A 54 -4.71 9.70 7.06
C PHE A 54 -6.14 9.96 7.52
N ASP A 55 -7.09 9.11 7.10
CA ASP A 55 -8.50 9.26 7.41
C ASP A 55 -8.79 9.09 8.91
N PHE A 56 -8.19 8.09 9.57
CA PHE A 56 -8.32 7.89 11.01
C PHE A 56 -7.66 8.99 11.82
N TYR A 57 -6.46 9.43 11.44
CA TYR A 57 -5.81 10.55 12.11
C TYR A 57 -6.66 11.82 12.03
N ARG A 58 -7.24 12.12 10.86
CA ARG A 58 -8.13 13.28 10.69
C ARG A 58 -9.40 13.17 11.53
N GLN A 59 -10.02 11.99 11.61
CA GLN A 59 -11.18 11.78 12.49
C GLN A 59 -10.83 11.99 13.97
N LEU A 60 -9.73 11.39 14.44
CA LEU A 60 -9.29 11.50 15.84
C LEU A 60 -8.81 12.91 16.22
N LEU A 61 -8.34 13.69 15.25
CA LEU A 61 -8.07 15.11 15.46
C LEU A 61 -9.34 15.93 15.66
N ALA A 62 -10.43 15.55 14.98
CA ALA A 62 -11.71 16.24 15.09
C ALA A 62 -12.49 15.83 16.35
N ASP A 63 -12.50 14.53 16.68
CA ASP A 63 -13.10 14.00 17.90
C ASP A 63 -12.23 12.84 18.45
N PRO A 64 -11.41 13.07 19.49
CA PRO A 64 -10.55 12.02 20.06
C PRO A 64 -11.34 10.94 20.82
N ALA A 65 -12.64 11.14 21.06
CA ALA A 65 -13.49 10.20 21.79
C ALA A 65 -14.26 9.23 20.87
N ARG A 66 -14.28 9.43 19.55
CA ARG A 66 -15.02 8.59 18.60
C ARG A 66 -14.22 8.32 17.34
N LEU A 67 -14.33 7.10 16.81
CA LEU A 67 -13.72 6.73 15.53
C LEU A 67 -14.70 5.90 14.71
N TYR A 68 -15.02 6.38 13.51
CA TYR A 68 -15.87 5.65 12.57
C TYR A 68 -15.02 4.76 11.66
N VAL A 69 -15.36 3.48 11.62
CA VAL A 69 -14.62 2.43 10.91
C VAL A 69 -15.53 1.81 9.86
N LEU A 70 -15.07 1.81 8.60
CA LEU A 70 -15.80 1.17 7.51
C LEU A 70 -15.65 -0.36 7.57
N GLY A 71 -16.78 -1.06 7.51
CA GLY A 71 -16.90 -2.51 7.65
C GLY A 71 -16.75 -3.00 9.10
N ASN A 72 -16.23 -4.22 9.29
CA ASN A 72 -16.09 -4.87 10.59
C ASN A 72 -14.69 -4.72 11.24
N GLY A 73 -13.74 -4.07 10.57
CA GLY A 73 -12.37 -3.87 11.06
C GLY A 73 -11.43 -5.08 10.94
N HIS A 74 -11.93 -6.23 10.47
CA HIS A 74 -11.14 -7.46 10.26
C HIS A 74 -10.62 -7.59 8.83
N GLN A 75 -10.76 -6.56 7.99
CA GLN A 75 -10.19 -6.61 6.65
C GLN A 75 -8.66 -6.64 6.76
N ARG A 76 -8.04 -7.58 6.06
CA ARG A 76 -6.59 -7.79 6.10
C ARG A 76 -5.92 -7.01 4.97
N LYS A 77 -4.96 -6.17 5.34
CA LYS A 77 -4.24 -5.33 4.38
C LYS A 77 -2.73 -5.53 4.56
N SER A 78 -2.04 -5.60 3.42
CA SER A 78 -0.59 -5.56 3.38
C SER A 78 -0.15 -4.16 2.98
N TYR A 79 0.91 -3.67 3.63
CA TYR A 79 1.50 -2.38 3.40
C TYR A 79 3.00 -2.49 3.26
N LEU A 80 3.57 -1.59 2.47
CA LEU A 80 5.01 -1.41 2.33
C LEU A 80 5.38 0.04 2.66
N TYR A 81 6.44 0.23 3.45
CA TYR A 81 6.93 1.58 3.75
C TYR A 81 7.62 2.18 2.51
N VAL A 82 7.43 3.48 2.30
CA VAL A 82 7.84 4.18 1.07
C VAL A 82 9.34 4.10 0.81
N GLN A 83 10.16 4.17 1.86
CA GLN A 83 11.61 4.04 1.70
C GLN A 83 12.00 2.63 1.25
N ASP A 84 11.36 1.58 1.78
CA ASP A 84 11.60 0.21 1.34
C ASP A 84 11.18 0.01 -0.13
N CYS A 85 10.09 0.64 -0.55
CA CYS A 85 9.64 0.65 -1.94
C CYS A 85 10.65 1.34 -2.87
N ILE A 86 11.16 2.52 -2.47
CA ILE A 86 12.18 3.26 -3.23
C ILE A 86 13.46 2.42 -3.35
N ASP A 87 13.93 1.85 -2.25
CA ASP A 87 15.11 0.98 -2.22
C ASP A 87 14.95 -0.22 -3.17
N ALA A 88 13.75 -0.81 -3.23
CA ALA A 88 13.44 -1.91 -4.16
C ALA A 88 13.52 -1.48 -5.62
N ILE A 89 12.92 -0.32 -5.94
CA ILE A 89 12.90 0.23 -7.30
C ILE A 89 14.33 0.51 -7.77
N LEU A 90 15.13 1.19 -6.93
CA LEU A 90 16.52 1.51 -7.25
C LEU A 90 17.37 0.24 -7.42
N LEU A 91 17.20 -0.76 -6.54
CA LEU A 91 17.90 -2.03 -6.68
C LEU A 91 17.54 -2.74 -7.98
N ALA A 92 16.25 -2.86 -8.27
CA ALA A 92 15.78 -3.52 -9.49
C ALA A 92 16.29 -2.79 -10.73
N MET A 93 16.18 -1.47 -10.80
CA MET A 93 16.67 -0.70 -11.96
C MET A 93 18.16 -0.89 -12.23
N ASN A 94 18.97 -1.09 -11.18
CA ASN A 94 20.42 -1.30 -11.32
C ASN A 94 20.81 -2.75 -11.66
N ASN A 95 19.92 -3.73 -11.46
CA ASN A 95 20.24 -5.16 -11.58
C ASN A 95 19.32 -5.92 -12.58
N ALA A 96 18.24 -5.30 -13.05
CA ALA A 96 17.31 -5.90 -13.98
C ALA A 96 17.93 -6.00 -15.38
N GLY A 97 18.04 -7.23 -15.88
CA GLY A 97 18.40 -7.50 -17.27
C GLY A 97 17.16 -7.80 -18.13
N GLY A 98 17.22 -7.56 -19.44
CA GLY A 98 16.15 -7.88 -20.39
C GLY A 98 15.24 -6.70 -20.75
N LYS A 99 14.35 -6.90 -21.74
CA LYS A 99 13.49 -5.83 -22.27
C LYS A 99 12.42 -5.39 -21.29
N VAL A 100 11.71 -6.33 -20.66
CA VAL A 100 10.64 -6.01 -19.70
C VAL A 100 10.82 -6.89 -18.49
N GLN A 101 11.01 -6.26 -17.33
CA GLN A 101 11.07 -6.93 -16.05
C GLN A 101 9.91 -6.49 -15.18
N ILE A 102 9.24 -7.45 -14.55
CA ILE A 102 8.11 -7.20 -13.67
C ILE A 102 8.50 -7.66 -12.28
N PHE A 103 8.28 -6.81 -11.27
CA PHE A 103 8.55 -7.10 -9.86
C PHE A 103 7.33 -6.78 -9.01
N ASN A 104 6.94 -7.73 -8.17
CA ASN A 104 6.03 -7.48 -7.07
C ASN A 104 6.79 -6.89 -5.88
N LEU A 105 6.27 -5.81 -5.31
CA LEU A 105 6.83 -5.19 -4.11
C LEU A 105 5.80 -5.20 -2.97
N GLY A 106 6.14 -5.85 -1.88
CA GLY A 106 5.29 -5.97 -0.71
C GLY A 106 6.04 -6.60 0.45
N THR A 107 5.30 -6.92 1.51
CA THR A 107 5.83 -7.56 2.71
C THR A 107 5.21 -8.94 2.85
N ASP A 108 5.83 -9.81 3.67
CA ASP A 108 5.23 -11.10 4.05
C ASP A 108 4.25 -10.93 5.22
N GLU A 109 3.93 -9.69 5.55
CA GLU A 109 3.07 -9.32 6.66
C GLU A 109 1.72 -8.83 6.14
N PHE A 110 0.72 -8.96 7.01
CA PHE A 110 -0.54 -8.28 6.90
C PHE A 110 -0.98 -7.83 8.29
N CYS A 111 -1.81 -6.80 8.35
CA CYS A 111 -2.49 -6.41 9.57
C CYS A 111 -3.99 -6.29 9.31
N GLU A 112 -4.78 -6.45 10.35
CA GLU A 112 -6.19 -6.07 10.32
C GLU A 112 -6.31 -4.55 10.48
N VAL A 113 -7.43 -3.99 10.02
CA VAL A 113 -7.73 -2.57 10.24
C VAL A 113 -7.77 -2.24 11.74
N ASN A 114 -8.27 -3.16 12.56
CA ASN A 114 -8.25 -3.04 14.03
C ASN A 114 -6.83 -2.95 14.61
N ASP A 115 -5.85 -3.66 14.04
CA ASP A 115 -4.44 -3.55 14.47
C ASP A 115 -3.91 -2.14 14.20
N SER A 116 -4.19 -1.61 13.00
CA SER A 116 -3.80 -0.24 12.61
C SER A 116 -4.45 0.81 13.53
N ILE A 117 -5.75 0.68 13.82
CA ILE A 117 -6.46 1.54 14.78
C ILE A 117 -5.78 1.50 16.15
N HIS A 118 -5.47 0.30 16.64
CA HIS A 118 -4.82 0.14 17.93
C HIS A 118 -3.46 0.85 17.98
N TRP A 119 -2.61 0.68 16.96
CA TRP A 119 -1.30 1.34 16.89
C TRP A 119 -1.41 2.87 16.76
N ILE A 120 -2.38 3.37 16.00
CA ILE A 120 -2.65 4.81 15.86
C ILE A 120 -3.11 5.39 17.19
N CYS A 121 -4.08 4.77 17.86
CA CYS A 121 -4.60 5.22 19.15
C CYS A 121 -3.52 5.20 20.24
N GLN A 122 -2.68 4.16 20.25
CA GLN A 122 -1.54 4.05 21.16
C GLN A 122 -0.54 5.20 20.95
N GLU A 123 -0.17 5.50 19.71
CA GLU A 123 0.78 6.58 19.38
C GLU A 123 0.21 7.99 19.65
N LEU A 124 -1.11 8.15 19.57
CA LEU A 124 -1.80 9.41 19.89
C LEU A 124 -2.16 9.57 21.38
N GLY A 125 -2.12 8.49 22.16
CA GLY A 125 -2.55 8.49 23.56
C GLY A 125 -4.06 8.70 23.73
N VAL A 126 -4.87 8.18 22.80
CA VAL A 126 -6.33 8.31 22.80
C VAL A 126 -7.01 6.94 22.92
N SER A 127 -8.26 6.92 23.37
CA SER A 127 -9.06 5.70 23.53
C SER A 127 -10.50 5.95 23.08
N PRO A 128 -10.73 6.09 21.76
CA PRO A 128 -12.03 6.40 21.21
C PRO A 128 -12.99 5.22 21.30
N ARG A 129 -14.29 5.50 21.36
CA ARG A 129 -15.33 4.51 21.07
C ARG A 129 -15.31 4.22 19.56
N LEU A 130 -15.16 2.96 19.20
CA LEU A 130 -15.19 2.51 17.81
C LEU A 130 -16.64 2.30 17.35
N GLU A 131 -17.01 2.92 16.23
CA GLU A 131 -18.31 2.78 15.58
C GLU A 131 -18.12 2.15 14.19
N TYR A 132 -18.62 0.93 14.01
CA TYR A 132 -18.44 0.16 12.78
C TYR A 132 -19.66 0.30 11.87
N SER A 133 -19.42 0.50 10.57
CA SER A 133 -20.52 0.58 9.59
C SER A 133 -21.19 -0.78 9.31
N GLY A 134 -20.54 -1.89 9.68
CA GLY A 134 -20.96 -3.24 9.33
C GLY A 134 -20.61 -3.64 7.90
N GLY A 135 -20.62 -4.95 7.63
CA GLY A 135 -20.29 -5.56 6.33
C GLY A 135 -18.85 -6.06 6.21
N ASP A 136 -18.66 -7.10 5.37
CA ASP A 136 -17.36 -7.77 5.16
C ASP A 136 -16.46 -7.08 4.12
N ARG A 137 -16.97 -6.06 3.40
CA ARG A 137 -16.24 -5.32 2.36
C ARG A 137 -16.39 -3.81 2.53
N GLY A 138 -15.29 -3.08 2.36
CA GLY A 138 -15.29 -1.61 2.43
C GLY A 138 -15.98 -0.93 1.24
N TRP A 139 -15.87 -1.51 0.03
CA TRP A 139 -16.53 -1.04 -1.21
C TRP A 139 -16.55 -2.13 -2.29
N ILE A 140 -17.34 -1.94 -3.36
CA ILE A 140 -17.39 -2.84 -4.52
C ILE A 140 -16.03 -2.82 -5.23
N GLY A 141 -15.37 -3.99 -5.31
CA GLY A 141 -14.05 -4.15 -5.93
C GLY A 141 -12.87 -4.14 -4.95
N ASP A 142 -13.12 -3.98 -3.64
CA ASP A 142 -12.08 -4.17 -2.61
C ASP A 142 -11.67 -5.65 -2.53
N ASN A 143 -10.39 -5.93 -2.70
CA ASN A 143 -9.86 -7.29 -2.56
C ASN A 143 -9.54 -7.51 -1.08
N PRO A 144 -10.22 -8.46 -0.40
CA PRO A 144 -10.09 -8.64 1.05
C PRO A 144 -8.69 -9.06 1.52
N PHE A 145 -7.82 -9.49 0.60
CA PHE A 145 -6.44 -9.82 0.89
C PHE A 145 -5.56 -9.71 -0.37
N ILE A 146 -4.62 -8.77 -0.38
CA ILE A 146 -3.58 -8.69 -1.41
C ILE A 146 -2.27 -9.15 -0.77
N PHE A 147 -1.78 -10.30 -1.22
CA PHE A 147 -0.50 -10.85 -0.80
C PHE A 147 0.30 -11.19 -2.05
N LEU A 148 1.37 -10.43 -2.25
CA LEU A 148 2.18 -10.57 -3.44
C LEU A 148 3.37 -11.47 -3.16
N ASP A 149 3.60 -12.44 -4.03
CA ASP A 149 4.84 -13.18 -4.06
C ASP A 149 5.97 -12.24 -4.51
N CYS A 150 6.87 -11.92 -3.59
CA CYS A 150 7.99 -11.01 -3.82
C CYS A 150 9.33 -11.75 -4.01
N SER A 151 9.30 -13.05 -4.36
CA SER A 151 10.52 -13.87 -4.49
C SER A 151 11.50 -13.31 -5.51
N ARG A 152 11.01 -12.73 -6.62
CA ARG A 152 11.84 -12.18 -7.70
C ARG A 152 12.63 -10.94 -7.30
N ILE A 153 12.04 -10.01 -6.55
CA ILE A 153 12.80 -8.85 -6.05
C ILE A 153 13.77 -9.27 -4.94
N ARG A 154 13.39 -10.27 -4.14
CA ARG A 154 14.23 -10.83 -3.07
C ARG A 154 15.44 -11.59 -3.59
N SER A 155 15.36 -12.22 -4.75
CA SER A 155 16.53 -12.86 -5.38
C SER A 155 17.60 -11.85 -5.79
N LEU A 156 17.26 -10.57 -5.94
CA LEU A 156 18.21 -9.47 -6.13
C LEU A 156 18.84 -8.97 -4.81
N GLY A 157 18.45 -9.54 -3.67
CA GLY A 157 18.94 -9.17 -2.34
C GLY A 157 18.09 -8.14 -1.60
N TRP A 158 16.92 -7.75 -2.14
CA TRP A 158 16.02 -6.83 -1.44
C TRP A 158 15.26 -7.53 -0.31
N LYS A 159 15.04 -6.83 0.79
CA LYS A 159 14.10 -7.20 1.85
C LYS A 159 13.53 -5.93 2.49
N PRO A 160 12.22 -5.88 2.80
CA PRO A 160 11.67 -4.75 3.55
C PRO A 160 12.36 -4.63 4.92
N ARG A 161 12.67 -3.40 5.33
CA ARG A 161 13.32 -3.10 6.61
C ARG A 161 12.31 -2.70 7.68
N ALA A 162 11.21 -2.05 7.29
CA ALA A 162 10.15 -1.65 8.20
C ALA A 162 9.00 -2.68 8.21
N SER A 163 8.56 -3.03 9.41
CA SER A 163 7.29 -3.74 9.63
C SER A 163 6.10 -2.85 9.27
N ILE A 164 4.92 -3.45 9.07
CA ILE A 164 3.68 -2.67 8.83
C ILE A 164 3.39 -1.71 9.99
N ARG A 165 3.58 -2.16 11.24
CA ARG A 165 3.40 -1.33 12.43
C ARG A 165 4.30 -0.10 12.41
N GLU A 166 5.59 -0.28 12.12
CA GLU A 166 6.53 0.83 12.02
C GLU A 166 6.15 1.79 10.89
N GLY A 167 5.73 1.26 9.74
CA GLY A 167 5.23 2.05 8.62
C GLY A 167 4.06 2.94 9.02
N ILE A 168 3.07 2.41 9.74
CA ILE A 168 1.90 3.16 10.24
C ILE A 168 2.33 4.24 11.22
N VAL A 169 3.15 3.89 12.23
CA VAL A 169 3.60 4.84 13.25
C VAL A 169 4.42 5.97 12.64
N ARG A 170 5.34 5.67 11.72
CA ARG A 170 6.14 6.68 11.02
C ARG A 170 5.28 7.59 10.14
N THR A 171 4.32 7.01 9.41
CA THR A 171 3.35 7.77 8.62
C THR A 171 2.57 8.74 9.50
N LEU A 172 2.06 8.27 10.64
CA LEU A 172 1.31 9.08 11.58
C LEU A 172 2.15 10.22 12.17
N ARG A 173 3.39 9.94 12.58
CA ARG A 173 4.33 10.97 13.06
C ARG A 173 4.59 12.03 12.01
N TYR A 174 4.84 11.62 10.77
CA TYR A 174 5.02 12.56 9.66
C TYR A 174 3.78 13.45 9.46
N LEU A 175 2.57 12.87 9.49
CA LEU A 175 1.32 13.63 9.39
C LEU A 175 1.12 14.61 10.56
N ARG A 176 1.55 14.24 11.77
CA ARG A 176 1.51 15.12 12.94
C ARG A 176 2.42 16.34 12.79
N GLU A 177 3.62 16.12 12.26
CA GLU A 177 4.61 17.17 12.00
C GLU A 177 4.25 18.02 10.76
N ASN A 178 3.40 17.51 9.87
CA ASN A 178 3.07 18.13 8.58
C ASN A 178 1.55 18.33 8.39
N ARG A 179 0.89 19.03 9.32
CA ARG A 179 -0.57 19.24 9.31
C ARG A 179 -1.11 19.92 8.03
N TRP A 180 -0.28 20.66 7.30
CA TRP A 180 -0.64 21.25 6.01
C TRP A 180 -1.14 20.21 4.98
N LEU A 181 -0.77 18.93 5.13
CA LEU A 181 -1.28 17.84 4.30
C LEU A 181 -2.77 17.54 4.54
N LEU A 182 -3.29 17.85 5.73
CA LEU A 182 -4.69 17.66 6.09
C LEU A 182 -5.58 18.79 5.55
N GLU A 183 -4.99 19.99 5.36
CA GLU A 183 -5.68 21.23 4.96
C GLU A 183 -5.78 21.39 3.45
N LYS A 184 -4.81 20.87 2.69
CA LYS A 184 -4.85 20.89 1.22
C LYS A 184 -5.90 19.91 0.69
N ARG A 185 -7.11 20.41 0.45
CA ARG A 185 -8.07 19.87 -0.50
C ARG A 185 -8.61 20.98 -1.38
#